data_AF-A0A4R3GAP4-F1
#
_entry.id   AF-A0A4R3GAP4-F1
#
_cell.length_a   1.000
_cell.length_b   1.000
_cell.length_c   1.000
_cell.angle_alpha   90.00
_cell.angle_beta   90.00
_cell.angle_gamma   90.00
#
_symmetry.space_group_name_H-M   'P 1'
#
loop_
_entity.id
_entity.type
_entity.pdbx_description
1 polymer ?
#
loop_
_entity_poly.entity_id
_entity_poly.type
_entity_poly.pdbx_seq_one_letter_code
_entity_poly.pdbx_strand_id
1 'polypeptide(L)'
;MVMASRRGEHALAEIDLWLSKIEADTIPVDADLVDLATQACLAYGKGGHEAALNFADYISYALEKRADEPLLFVGNDFSQTDIQAA
;
A
#
# COMPACT_ATOMS: atom_id res chain seq x y z
N MET A 1 14.48 -8.56 -0.92
CA MET A 1 13.00 -8.57 -0.85
C MET A 1 12.56 -9.45 0.31
N VAL A 2 11.83 -8.90 1.28
CA VAL A 2 11.60 -9.55 2.60
C VAL A 2 10.99 -10.95 2.48
N MET A 3 10.01 -11.14 1.60
CA MET A 3 9.35 -12.44 1.38
C MET A 3 10.32 -13.49 0.82
N ALA A 4 11.04 -13.18 -0.25
CA ALA A 4 12.03 -14.10 -0.84
C ALA A 4 13.17 -14.43 0.15
N SER A 5 13.62 -13.45 0.94
CA SER A 5 14.65 -13.68 1.97
C SER A 5 14.17 -14.56 3.12
N ARG A 6 12.86 -14.57 3.42
CA ARG A 6 12.28 -15.37 4.52
C ARG A 6 11.73 -16.73 4.10
N ARG A 7 11.29 -16.87 2.84
CA ARG A 7 10.57 -18.06 2.34
C ARG A 7 11.22 -18.71 1.10
N GLY A 8 12.35 -18.19 0.63
CA GLY A 8 13.03 -18.66 -0.57
C GLY A 8 12.44 -18.08 -1.86
N GLU A 9 13.11 -18.34 -2.99
CA GLU A 9 12.74 -17.78 -4.30
C GLU A 9 11.38 -18.26 -4.81
N HIS A 10 10.94 -19.47 -4.42
CA HIS A 10 9.63 -20.03 -4.76
C HIS A 10 8.46 -19.17 -4.26
N ALA A 11 8.67 -18.36 -3.22
CA ALA A 11 7.64 -17.48 -2.68
C ALA A 11 7.12 -16.45 -3.69
N LEU A 12 7.92 -16.09 -4.70
CA LEU A 12 7.48 -15.16 -5.74
C LEU A 12 6.46 -15.80 -6.68
N ALA A 13 6.72 -17.04 -7.13
CA ALA A 13 5.80 -17.77 -7.97
C ALA A 13 4.46 -18.05 -7.26
N GLU A 14 4.49 -18.29 -5.94
CA GLU A 14 3.27 -18.45 -5.14
C GLU A 14 2.45 -17.15 -5.06
N ILE A 15 3.11 -15.99 -4.91
CA ILE A 15 2.44 -14.68 -4.91
C ILE A 15 1.83 -14.40 -6.29
N ASP A 16 2.58 -14.61 -7.37
CA ASP A 16 2.08 -14.39 -8.73
C ASP A 16 0.85 -15.26 -9.03
N LEU A 17 0.88 -16.53 -8.61
CA LEU A 17 -0.26 -17.44 -8.73
C LEU A 17 -1.46 -16.95 -7.92
N TRP A 18 -1.23 -16.44 -6.71
CA TRP A 18 -2.29 -15.94 -5.85
C TRP A 18 -2.93 -14.67 -6.42
N LEU A 19 -2.14 -13.70 -6.89
CA LEU A 19 -2.60 -12.48 -7.55
C LEU A 19 -3.42 -12.80 -8.80
N SER A 20 -2.98 -13.78 -9.61
CA SER A 20 -3.75 -14.25 -10.77
C SER A 20 -5.08 -14.89 -10.37
N LYS A 21 -5.12 -15.67 -9.28
CA LYS A 21 -6.33 -16.35 -8.82
C LYS A 21 -7.41 -15.39 -8.32
N ILE A 22 -7.00 -14.27 -7.72
CA ILE A 22 -7.93 -13.23 -7.26
C ILE A 22 -8.27 -12.21 -8.36
N GLU A 23 -7.74 -12.40 -9.56
CA GLU A 23 -7.89 -11.47 -10.69
C GLU A 23 -7.46 -10.03 -10.31
N ALA A 24 -6.35 -9.91 -9.57
CA ALA A 24 -5.87 -8.61 -9.12
C ALA A 24 -5.38 -7.75 -10.28
N ASP A 25 -5.92 -6.54 -10.37
CA ASP A 25 -5.45 -5.52 -11.30
C ASP A 25 -4.13 -4.91 -10.80
N THR A 26 -3.11 -4.92 -11.66
CA THR A 26 -1.83 -4.26 -11.37
C THR A 26 -1.83 -2.85 -11.94
N ILE A 27 -1.87 -1.87 -11.03
CA ILE A 27 -1.94 -0.47 -11.40
C ILE A 27 -0.53 0.14 -11.43
N PRO A 28 -0.08 0.75 -12.55
CA PRO A 28 1.21 1.41 -12.60
C PRO A 28 1.22 2.66 -11.72
N VAL A 29 2.36 2.95 -11.10
CA VAL A 29 2.58 4.20 -10.37
C VAL A 29 2.90 5.30 -11.37
N ASP A 30 1.94 6.19 -11.60
CA ASP A 30 2.04 7.36 -12.47
C ASP A 30 2.24 8.66 -11.66
N ALA A 31 2.32 9.80 -12.36
CA ALA A 31 2.55 11.09 -11.73
C ALA A 31 1.45 11.46 -10.71
N ASP A 32 0.19 11.16 -11.02
CA ASP A 32 -0.95 11.48 -10.15
C ASP A 32 -0.86 10.68 -8.83
N LEU A 33 -0.49 9.40 -8.90
CA LEU A 33 -0.23 8.60 -7.70
C LEU A 33 0.95 9.12 -6.89
N VAL A 34 2.02 9.57 -7.55
CA VAL A 34 3.19 10.14 -6.87
C VAL A 34 2.81 11.43 -6.13
N ASP A 35 1.98 12.28 -6.74
CA ASP A 35 1.51 13.51 -6.10
C ASP A 35 0.66 13.22 -4.87
N LEU A 36 -0.26 12.24 -4.95
CA LEU A 36 -1.07 11.80 -3.82
C LEU A 36 -0.23 11.16 -2.70
N ALA A 37 0.73 10.30 -3.07
CA ALA A 37 1.64 9.68 -2.11
C ALA A 37 2.50 10.74 -1.38
N THR A 38 2.90 11.79 -2.09
CA THR A 38 3.64 12.92 -1.50
C THR A 38 2.78 13.68 -0.49
N GLN A 39 1.51 13.92 -0.80
CA GLN A 39 0.56 14.52 0.13
C GLN A 39 0.39 13.65 1.39
N ALA A 40 0.25 12.34 1.21
CA ALA A 40 0.16 11.38 2.32
C ALA A 40 1.42 11.40 3.20
N CYS A 41 2.61 11.51 2.60
CA CYS A 41 3.87 11.62 3.33
C CYS A 41 3.94 12.88 4.19
N LEU A 42 3.47 14.02 3.66
CA LEU A 42 3.42 15.27 4.41
C LEU A 42 2.38 15.25 5.55
N ALA A 43 1.24 14.60 5.33
CA ALA A 43 0.15 14.53 6.30
C ALA A 43 0.37 13.47 7.38
N TYR A 44 0.88 12.30 7.01
CA TYR A 44 0.87 11.07 7.82
C TYR A 44 2.26 10.45 8.03
N GLY A 45 3.32 11.12 7.56
CA GLY A 45 4.67 10.57 7.61
C GLY A 45 5.33 10.54 8.99
N LYS A 46 6.42 9.78 9.08
CA LYS A 46 7.23 9.64 10.29
C LYS A 46 7.88 10.96 10.69
N GLY A 47 7.51 11.50 11.85
CA GLY A 47 8.09 12.72 12.41
C GLY A 47 7.11 13.70 13.07
N GLY A 48 5.81 13.45 12.97
CA GLY A 48 4.80 14.29 13.63
C GLY A 48 3.37 13.72 13.73
N HIS A 49 3.07 12.61 13.02
CA HIS A 49 1.73 12.02 12.98
C HIS A 49 1.72 10.58 13.53
N GLU A 50 0.65 10.20 14.25
CA GLU A 50 0.53 8.89 14.93
C GLU A 50 0.50 7.70 13.95
N ALA A 51 -0.05 7.90 12.75
CA ALA A 51 -0.07 6.90 11.68
C ALA A 51 1.33 6.41 11.27
N ALA A 52 2.31 7.33 11.23
CA ALA A 52 3.73 7.02 10.98
C ALA A 52 3.98 6.13 9.74
N LEU A 53 3.25 6.40 8.65
CA LEU A 53 3.27 5.60 7.42
C LEU A 53 4.68 5.47 6.82
N ASN A 54 4.93 4.34 6.16
CA ASN A 54 6.17 4.05 5.44
C ASN A 54 6.02 4.27 3.92
N PHE A 55 7.12 4.10 3.15
CA PHE A 55 7.11 4.35 1.70
C PHE A 55 6.08 3.51 0.93
N ALA A 56 5.94 2.23 1.27
CA ALA A 56 4.94 1.37 0.62
C ALA A 56 3.52 1.81 0.99
N ASP A 57 3.30 2.25 2.23
CA ASP A 57 1.99 2.69 2.69
C ASP A 57 1.52 3.95 1.97
N TYR A 58 2.43 4.86 1.59
CA TYR A 58 2.05 6.03 0.79
C TYR A 58 1.51 5.65 -0.58
N ILE A 59 2.06 4.60 -1.20
CA ILE A 59 1.60 4.11 -2.50
C ILE A 59 0.22 3.46 -2.35
N SER A 60 0.02 2.63 -1.32
CA SER A 60 -1.28 2.05 -1.01
C SER A 60 -2.33 3.14 -0.72
N TYR A 61 -1.99 4.13 0.12
CA TYR A 61 -2.84 5.28 0.40
C TYR A 61 -3.23 6.01 -0.88
N ALA A 62 -2.25 6.32 -1.75
CA ALA A 62 -2.49 7.07 -2.97
C ALA A 62 -3.43 6.35 -3.93
N LEU A 63 -3.26 5.03 -4.06
CA LEU A 63 -4.12 4.22 -4.92
C LEU A 63 -5.57 4.25 -4.45
N GLU A 64 -5.78 4.04 -3.16
CA GLU A 64 -7.12 4.04 -2.55
C GLU A 64 -7.76 5.42 -2.60
N LYS A 65 -6.97 6.47 -2.33
CA LYS A 65 -7.44 7.85 -2.43
C LYS A 65 -7.88 8.21 -3.85
N ARG A 66 -7.23 7.64 -4.87
CA ARG A 66 -7.60 7.83 -6.27
C ARG A 66 -8.80 7.00 -6.69
N ALA A 67 -8.90 5.77 -6.20
CA ALA A 67 -9.99 4.84 -6.51
C ALA A 67 -11.29 5.20 -5.79
N ASP A 68 -11.21 5.90 -4.65
CA ASP A 68 -12.33 6.13 -3.72
C ASP A 68 -12.92 4.81 -3.20
N GLU A 69 -12.03 3.84 -2.95
CA GLU A 69 -12.35 2.49 -2.46
C GLU A 69 -11.74 2.25 -1.08
N PRO A 70 -12.27 1.27 -0.31
CA PRO A 70 -11.73 0.94 1.01
C PRO A 70 -10.48 0.04 0.91
N LEU A 71 -9.49 0.35 1.75
CA LEU A 71 -8.21 -0.36 1.79
C LEU A 71 -8.27 -1.62 2.65
N LEU A 72 -7.83 -2.74 2.09
CA LEU A 72 -7.56 -3.96 2.87
C LEU A 72 -6.13 -3.93 3.42
N PHE A 73 -5.98 -3.90 4.74
CA PHE A 73 -4.69 -3.96 5.42
C PHE A 73 -4.75 -4.78 6.71
N VAL A 74 -3.58 -5.17 7.21
CA VAL A 74 -3.43 -5.85 8.50
C VAL A 74 -2.71 -4.92 9.46
N GLY A 75 -3.18 -4.83 10.71
CA GLY A 75 -2.63 -3.92 11.72
C GLY A 75 -3.46 -2.65 11.84
N ASN A 76 -2.81 -1.54 12.25
CA ASN A 76 -3.48 -0.28 12.54
C ASN A 76 -2.88 0.91 11.76
N ASP A 77 -2.01 0.66 10.79
CA ASP A 77 -1.18 1.69 10.17
C ASP A 77 -2.03 2.79 9.49
N PHE A 78 -3.17 2.42 8.90
CA PHE A 78 -4.11 3.37 8.27
C PHE A 78 -5.24 3.84 9.19
N SER A 79 -5.33 3.33 10.42
CA SER A 79 -6.44 3.64 11.36
C SER A 79 -6.49 5.10 11.79
N GLN A 80 -5.35 5.82 11.67
CA GLN A 80 -5.21 7.23 11.97
C GLN A 80 -5.08 8.06 10.68
N THR A 81 -5.68 7.59 9.58
CA THR A 81 -5.73 8.31 8.30
C THR A 81 -7.18 8.56 7.93
N ASP A 82 -7.40 9.24 6.81
CA ASP A 82 -8.73 9.45 6.23
C ASP A 82 -9.15 8.35 5.24
N ILE A 83 -8.39 7.25 5.14
CA ILE A 83 -8.74 6.08 4.32
C ILE A 83 -9.73 5.20 5.09
N GLN A 84 -10.74 4.70 4.38
CA GLN A 84 -11.69 3.73 4.92
C GLN A 84 -11.07 2.32 4.88
N ALA A 85 -11.24 1.57 5.97
CA ALA A 85 -10.87 0.16 6.00
C ALA A 85 -11.97 -0.71 5.37
N ALA A 86 -11.58 -1.74 4.62
CA ALA A 86 -12.48 -2.73 4.04
C ALA A 86 -12.96 -3.79 5.05
#